data_AF-Q8ILC7-F1
#
_entry.id   AF-Q8ILC7-F1
#
_cell.length_a   1.000
_cell.length_b   1.000
_cell.length_c   1.000
_cell.angle_alpha   90.00
_cell.angle_beta   90.00
_cell.angle_gamma   90.00
#
_symmetry.space_group_name_H-M   'P 1'
#
loop_
_entity.id
_entity.type
_entity.pdbx_description
1 polymer ?
#
loop_
_entity_poly.entity_id
_entity_poly.type
_entity_poly.pdbx_seq_one_letter_code
_entity_poly.pdbx_strand_id
1 'polypeptide(L)'
;MDVMNYFISIIKHTFVCLKSNQMDYCGQNLAYTIRNIIFGISTIISIIVGYYSQSLALSTYIILGGTALASILILPTWPMYNRNNIEWEKSYSSSNDKKRK
;
A
#
# COMPACT_ATOMS: atom_id res chain seq x y z
N MET A 1 -11.61 -21.05 -18.28
CA MET A 1 -12.56 -20.37 -17.38
C MET A 1 -11.93 -20.03 -16.04
N ASP A 2 -10.94 -20.80 -15.59
CA ASP A 2 -10.31 -20.64 -14.26
C ASP A 2 -9.61 -19.29 -14.08
N VAL A 3 -8.94 -18.79 -15.13
CA VAL A 3 -8.26 -17.49 -15.08
C VAL A 3 -9.26 -16.34 -14.85
N MET A 4 -10.41 -16.35 -15.53
CA MET A 4 -11.44 -15.31 -15.35
C MET A 4 -12.05 -15.37 -13.94
N ASN A 5 -12.35 -16.57 -13.45
CA ASN A 5 -12.86 -16.76 -12.09
C ASN A 5 -11.83 -16.33 -11.03
N TYR A 6 -10.54 -16.56 -11.29
CA TYR A 6 -9.45 -16.09 -10.44
C TYR A 6 -9.37 -14.56 -10.38
N PHE A 7 -9.46 -13.87 -11.53
CA PHE A 7 -9.53 -12.41 -11.56
C PHE A 7 -10.75 -11.87 -10.80
N ILE A 8 -11.92 -12.47 -10.99
CA ILE A 8 -13.14 -12.11 -10.25
C ILE A 8 -12.94 -12.33 -8.74
N SER A 9 -12.24 -13.40 -8.34
CA SER A 9 -11.90 -13.67 -6.95
C SER A 9 -10.97 -12.60 -6.36
N ILE A 10 -9.90 -12.22 -7.07
CA ILE A 10 -9.00 -11.13 -6.66
C ILE A 10 -9.77 -9.84 -6.45
N ILE A 11 -10.66 -9.48 -7.37
CA ILE A 11 -11.47 -8.25 -7.26
C ILE A 11 -12.38 -8.31 -6.03
N LYS A 12 -13.08 -9.42 -5.78
CA LYS A 12 -13.93 -9.60 -4.59
C LYS A 12 -13.14 -9.46 -3.30
N HIS A 13 -11.99 -10.14 -3.20
CA HIS A 13 -11.11 -10.04 -2.04
C HIS A 13 -10.57 -8.62 -1.85
N THR A 14 -10.20 -7.96 -2.95
CA THR A 14 -9.74 -6.56 -2.91
C THR A 14 -10.82 -5.65 -2.35
N PHE A 15 -12.08 -5.82 -2.76
CA PHE A 15 -13.19 -5.02 -2.23
C PHE A 15 -13.47 -5.28 -0.74
N VAL A 16 -13.34 -6.53 -0.29
CA VAL A 16 -13.45 -6.88 1.13
C VAL A 16 -12.32 -6.27 1.95
N CYS A 17 -11.07 -6.34 1.48
CA CYS A 17 -9.91 -5.72 2.12
C CYS A 17 -9.97 -4.19 2.13
N LEU A 18 -10.49 -3.58 1.06
CA LEU A 18 -10.75 -2.14 0.99
C LEU A 18 -11.82 -1.72 1.99
N LYS A 19 -12.88 -2.53 2.14
CA LYS A 19 -13.96 -2.26 3.11
C LYS A 19 -13.49 -2.39 4.56
N SER A 20 -12.59 -3.33 4.86
CA SER A 20 -12.01 -3.44 6.19
C SER A 20 -11.02 -2.32 6.50
N ASN A 21 -10.35 -1.75 5.47
CA ASN A 21 -9.33 -0.70 5.58
C ASN A 21 -8.27 -1.01 6.66
N GLN A 22 -7.95 -2.29 6.78
CA GLN A 22 -6.93 -2.79 7.68
C GLN A 22 -5.76 -3.29 6.84
N MET A 23 -4.57 -2.76 7.13
CA MET A 23 -3.32 -3.15 6.49
C MET A 23 -2.39 -3.71 7.56
N ASP A 24 -2.00 -4.96 7.41
CA ASP A 24 -1.03 -5.62 8.27
C ASP A 24 0.29 -4.82 8.34
N TYR A 25 1.01 -4.92 9.47
CA TYR A 25 2.31 -4.27 9.65
C TYR A 25 3.32 -4.64 8.55
N CYS A 26 3.41 -5.93 8.19
CA CYS A 26 4.27 -6.39 7.10
C CYS A 26 3.84 -5.79 5.76
N GLY A 27 2.52 -5.69 5.53
CA GLY A 27 1.94 -5.04 4.36
C GLY A 27 2.30 -3.55 4.28
N GLN A 28 2.24 -2.85 5.40
CA GLN A 28 2.69 -1.46 5.49
C GLN A 28 4.16 -1.35 5.11
N ASN A 29 5.06 -2.17 5.66
CA ASN A 29 6.49 -2.11 5.31
C ASN A 29 6.74 -2.37 3.81
N LEU A 30 6.02 -3.31 3.21
CA LEU A 30 6.08 -3.55 1.76
C LEU A 30 5.60 -2.34 0.97
N ALA A 31 4.45 -1.76 1.34
CA ALA A 31 3.93 -0.55 0.72
C ALA A 31 4.91 0.64 0.84
N TYR A 32 5.59 0.76 1.99
CA TYR A 32 6.66 1.73 2.19
C TYR A 32 7.83 1.54 1.21
N THR A 33 8.25 0.30 1.01
CA THR A 33 9.34 -0.05 0.10
C THR A 33 8.96 0.27 -1.35
N ILE A 34 7.77 -0.17 -1.79
CA ILE A 34 7.24 0.07 -3.14
C ILE A 34 7.11 1.57 -3.41
N ARG A 35 6.56 2.33 -2.45
CA ARG A 35 6.47 3.79 -2.55
C ARG A 35 7.81 4.44 -2.81
N ASN A 36 8.81 4.04 -2.03
CA ASN A 36 10.14 4.64 -2.10
C ASN A 36 10.80 4.34 -3.45
N ILE A 37 10.61 3.14 -3.99
CA ILE A 37 11.08 2.76 -5.33
C ILE A 37 10.40 3.60 -6.40
N ILE A 38 9.07 3.70 -6.39
CA ILE A 38 8.31 4.46 -7.41
C ILE A 38 8.70 5.95 -7.37
N PHE A 39 8.73 6.56 -6.18
CA PHE A 39 9.12 7.95 -6.05
C PHE A 39 10.59 8.18 -6.40
N GLY A 40 11.49 7.28 -6.03
CA GLY A 40 12.90 7.36 -6.41
C GLY A 40 13.07 7.38 -7.92
N ILE A 41 12.46 6.43 -8.63
CA ILE A 41 12.51 6.34 -10.10
C ILE A 41 11.86 7.56 -10.74
N SER A 42 10.65 7.95 -10.30
CA SER A 42 9.94 9.11 -10.83
C SER A 42 10.75 10.40 -10.66
N THR A 43 11.46 10.56 -9.54
CA THR A 43 12.29 11.74 -9.28
C THR A 43 13.49 11.78 -10.21
N ILE A 44 14.22 10.66 -10.36
CA ILE A 44 15.38 10.58 -11.27
C ILE A 44 14.96 10.90 -12.71
N ILE A 45 13.88 10.29 -13.19
CA ILE A 45 13.37 10.55 -14.54
C ILE A 45 12.93 12.01 -14.71
N SER A 46 12.21 12.57 -13.72
CA SER A 46 11.77 13.96 -13.76
C SER A 46 12.93 14.95 -13.83
N ILE A 47 14.04 14.68 -13.12
CA ILE A 47 15.24 15.52 -13.16
C ILE A 47 15.90 15.44 -14.54
N ILE A 48 16.10 14.23 -15.07
CA ILE A 48 16.75 14.03 -16.38
C ILE A 48 15.92 14.71 -17.48
N VAL A 49 14.63 14.41 -17.55
CA VAL A 49 13.72 14.98 -18.56
C VAL A 49 13.56 16.48 -18.38
N GLY A 50 13.53 16.96 -17.13
CA GLY A 50 13.48 18.37 -16.80
C GLY A 50 14.70 19.15 -17.26
N TYR A 51 15.88 18.57 -17.05
CA TYR A 51 17.14 19.17 -17.47
C TYR A 51 17.20 19.31 -18.98
N TYR A 52 16.85 18.26 -19.73
CA TYR A 52 16.86 18.31 -21.20
C TYR A 52 15.78 19.20 -21.79
N SER A 53 14.58 19.22 -21.19
CA SER A 53 13.45 19.98 -21.72
C SER A 53 13.43 21.44 -21.27
N GLN A 54 14.27 21.80 -20.29
CA GLN A 54 14.31 23.12 -19.63
C GLN A 54 12.93 23.64 -19.18
N SER A 55 11.97 22.73 -18.98
CA SER A 55 10.58 23.05 -18.67
C SER A 55 10.20 22.41 -17.34
N LEU A 56 10.00 23.26 -16.35
CA LEU A 56 9.58 22.84 -15.01
C LEU A 56 8.21 22.17 -15.05
N ALA A 57 7.30 22.65 -15.91
CA ALA A 57 5.97 22.08 -16.07
C ALA A 57 6.01 20.59 -16.45
N LEU A 58 6.87 20.20 -17.39
CA LEU A 58 6.99 18.81 -17.82
C LEU A 58 7.51 17.90 -16.69
N SER A 59 8.54 18.34 -15.97
CA SER A 59 9.03 17.64 -14.77
C SER A 59 7.95 17.48 -13.72
N THR A 60 7.20 18.55 -13.44
CA THR A 60 6.10 18.53 -12.48
C THR A 60 5.02 17.54 -12.90
N TYR A 61 4.64 17.48 -14.18
CA TYR A 61 3.68 16.49 -14.69
C TYR A 61 4.18 15.05 -14.54
N ILE A 62 5.47 14.79 -14.75
CA ILE A 62 6.07 13.47 -14.54
C ILE A 62 5.98 13.06 -13.07
N ILE A 63 6.36 13.96 -12.15
CA ILE A 63 6.26 13.70 -10.71
C ILE A 63 4.80 13.47 -10.31
N LEU A 64 3.87 14.31 -10.79
CA LEU A 64 2.43 14.14 -10.54
C LEU A 64 1.92 12.79 -11.04
N GLY A 65 2.33 12.37 -12.24
CA GLY A 65 2.03 11.04 -12.77
C GLY A 65 2.58 9.92 -11.90
N GLY A 66 3.83 10.03 -11.46
CA GLY A 66 4.45 9.09 -10.52
C GLY A 66 3.72 9.02 -9.18
N THR A 67 3.27 10.16 -8.64
CA THR A 67 2.48 10.25 -7.42
C THR A 67 1.09 9.64 -7.57
N ALA A 68 0.42 9.85 -8.70
CA ALA A 68 -0.86 9.22 -8.98
C ALA A 68 -0.72 7.69 -9.11
N LEU A 69 0.34 7.20 -9.75
CA LEU A 69 0.61 5.76 -9.83
C LEU A 69 0.92 5.17 -8.45
N ALA A 70 1.74 5.84 -7.65
CA ALA A 70 2.05 5.41 -6.28
C ALA A 70 0.78 5.37 -5.41
N SER A 71 -0.08 6.39 -5.48
CA SER A 71 -1.31 6.43 -4.69
C SER A 71 -2.26 5.28 -5.05
N ILE A 72 -2.42 4.96 -6.33
CA ILE A 72 -3.21 3.80 -6.79
C ILE A 72 -2.62 2.48 -6.31
N LEU A 73 -1.29 2.36 -6.17
CA LEU A 73 -0.65 1.11 -5.76
C LEU A 73 -0.56 0.91 -4.24
N ILE A 74 -0.59 2.00 -3.46
CA ILE A 74 -0.34 1.96 -2.01
C ILE A 74 -1.62 2.20 -1.20
N LEU A 75 -2.52 3.08 -1.67
CA LEU A 75 -3.74 3.40 -0.93
C LEU A 75 -4.70 2.21 -0.87
N PRO A 76 -4.93 1.46 -1.97
CA PRO A 76 -5.71 0.25 -1.85
C PRO A 76 -4.91 -0.74 -1.01
N THR A 77 -5.54 -1.24 0.06
CA THR A 77 -5.08 -2.38 0.83
C THR A 77 -5.22 -3.64 -0.01
N TRP A 78 -4.44 -3.72 -1.10
CA TRP A 78 -4.44 -4.85 -2.02
C TRP A 78 -4.25 -6.13 -1.22
N PRO A 79 -4.90 -7.24 -1.62
CA PRO A 79 -4.86 -8.51 -0.87
C PRO A 79 -3.43 -9.04 -0.68
N MET A 80 -2.45 -8.57 -1.45
CA MET A 80 -1.04 -8.88 -1.27
C MET A 80 -0.44 -8.32 0.03
N TYR A 81 -0.91 -7.16 0.50
CA TYR A 81 -0.41 -6.55 1.73
C TYR A 81 -0.97 -7.18 3.00
N ASN A 82 -2.15 -7.83 2.94
CA ASN A 82 -2.85 -8.36 4.10
C ASN A 82 -2.67 -9.88 4.30
N ARG A 83 -1.46 -10.39 4.04
CA ARG A 83 -1.15 -11.83 4.11
C ARG A 83 -0.67 -12.29 5.49
N ASN A 84 -0.35 -11.38 6.40
CA ASN A 84 0.33 -11.66 7.66
C ASN A 84 -0.39 -10.97 8.82
N ASN A 85 -1.64 -11.36 9.04
CA ASN A 85 -2.41 -10.84 10.16
C ASN A 85 -1.84 -11.42 11.46
N ILE A 86 -1.40 -10.55 12.37
CA ILE A 86 -0.85 -10.93 13.66
C ILE A 86 -2.02 -11.17 14.61
N GLU A 87 -2.15 -12.40 15.11
CA GLU A 87 -3.13 -12.72 16.15
C GLU A 87 -2.60 -12.21 17.50
N TRP A 88 -3.20 -11.13 18.00
CA TRP A 88 -2.84 -10.55 19.30
C TRP A 88 -3.33 -11.46 20.43
N GLU A 89 -2.41 -12.00 21.24
CA GLU A 89 -2.81 -12.73 22.44
C GLU A 89 -3.54 -11.80 23.43
N LYS A 90 -4.64 -12.31 23.99
CA LYS A 90 -5.41 -11.61 25.02
C LYS A 90 -4.57 -11.46 26.27
N SER A 91 -4.38 -10.21 26.71
CA SER A 91 -3.64 -9.90 27.93
C SER A 91 -4.26 -10.63 29.14
N TYR A 92 -3.50 -11.50 29.80
CA TYR A 92 -3.94 -12.22 31.01
C TYR A 92 -4.25 -11.31 32.21
N SER A 93 -3.97 -10.00 32.11
CA SER A 93 -3.97 -9.06 33.23
C SER A 93 -5.34 -8.64 33.77
N SER A 94 -6.46 -8.94 33.10
CA SER A 94 -7.78 -8.61 33.65
C SER A 94 -8.41 -9.70 34.52
N SER A 95 -7.77 -10.88 34.63
CA SER A 95 -8.28 -11.95 35.51
C SER A 95 -7.87 -11.75 36.98
N ASN A 96 -6.75 -11.07 37.24
CA ASN A 96 -6.22 -10.93 38.61
C ASN A 96 -6.66 -9.63 39.30
N ASP A 97 -7.09 -8.61 38.55
CA ASP A 97 -7.60 -7.37 39.15
C ASP A 97 -9.05 -7.53 39.66
N LYS A 98 -9.81 -8.49 39.11
CA LYS A 98 -11.11 -8.90 39.68
C LYS A 98 -10.99 -9.69 40.98
N LYS A 99 -9.79 -10.12 41.39
CA LYS A 99 -9.55 -10.76 42.69
C LYS A 99 -9.00 -9.82 43.76
N ARG A 100 -8.76 -8.53 43.43
CA ARG A 100 -8.29 -7.52 44.40
C ARG A 100 -9.30 -6.39 44.69
N LYS A 101 -10.54 -6.51 44.22
CA LYS A 101 -11.70 -5.76 44.73
C LYS A 101 -12.61 -6.72 45.47
#